data_AF-A0A2V5NNC4-F1
#
_entry.id   AF-A0A2V5NNC4-F1
#
_cell.length_a   1.000
_cell.length_b   1.000
_cell.length_c   1.000
_cell.angle_alpha   90.00
_cell.angle_beta   90.00
_cell.angle_gamma   90.00
#
_symmetry.space_group_name_H-M   'P 1'
#
loop_
_entity.id
_entity.type
_entity.pdbx_description
1 polymer ?
#
loop_
_entity_poly.entity_id
_entity_poly.type
_entity_poly.pdbx_seq_one_letter_code
_entity_poly.pdbx_strand_id
1 'polypeptide(L)'
;MRYRVLFSVGSVALAFEVTAQTAVDVVRPEEQQRERRAVVKEQEKRAKHASIIEFRGQQAFQDKELRSALKEEIATVEDFGLTPARADDLAFFLAVFYRKHGYAKVNVRYVIESGNRLRLDITEGPRFMLNKVMFDGNTREPADKLFEYLVGPTRERYSRLEKRLPFVAADMDEGAKLVQRFYVAEGFLDVVVDPPRSKFEGQSPEVDVVVPIHEGRQYFFGHIAFSGQTVYGAEALRGQIVDLLQRPYTDVRVEDIPRRLQAYYKARGYYDVKVEATGAPEEAVNGRVPVQIVISPGPVYHFDGVTVNGLQRLHPSFVAKRFTRLRGKTYSPDVLDERFRTLMKTGLFNLLQIKPVPVDGHLLRLDISAEEAKSKEFGFW
;
A
#
# COMPACT_ATOMS: atom_id res chain seq x y z
N MET A 1 73.21 -1.28 61.36
CA MET A 1 73.38 -2.72 61.65
C MET A 1 72.33 -3.48 60.83
N ARG A 2 72.73 -4.53 60.10
CA ARG A 2 72.03 -5.31 59.04
C ARG A 2 72.39 -4.94 57.58
N TYR A 3 73.50 -5.57 57.15
CA TYR A 3 73.80 -6.28 55.90
C TYR A 3 72.79 -6.28 54.73
N ARG A 4 73.15 -6.48 53.47
CA ARG A 4 74.36 -6.36 52.63
C ARG A 4 73.90 -6.77 51.20
N VAL A 5 74.52 -6.15 50.20
CA VAL A 5 74.29 -6.23 48.75
C VAL A 5 74.54 -7.63 48.16
N LEU A 6 73.84 -7.97 47.07
CA LEU A 6 74.39 -8.74 45.94
C LEU A 6 73.64 -8.44 44.64
N PHE A 7 74.36 -7.81 43.71
CA PHE A 7 74.05 -7.68 42.28
C PHE A 7 74.39 -8.98 41.56
N SER A 8 73.61 -9.37 40.55
CA SER A 8 74.13 -10.09 39.39
C SER A 8 73.52 -9.52 38.10
N VAL A 9 74.37 -9.37 37.09
CA VAL A 9 74.10 -8.83 35.75
C VAL A 9 74.06 -10.01 34.78
N GLY A 10 73.13 -10.00 33.83
CA GLY A 10 73.10 -10.96 32.73
C GLY A 10 72.16 -10.50 31.61
N SER A 11 72.75 -10.15 30.48
CA SER A 11 72.16 -9.49 29.31
C SER A 11 71.54 -10.44 28.28
N VAL A 12 70.44 -9.97 27.65
CA VAL A 12 70.02 -10.09 26.23
C VAL A 12 69.68 -11.47 25.63
N ALA A 13 68.41 -11.61 25.22
CA ALA A 13 68.03 -12.13 23.89
C ALA A 13 66.65 -11.59 23.49
N LEU A 14 66.58 -10.90 22.35
CA LEU A 14 65.36 -10.44 21.68
C LEU A 14 64.81 -11.59 20.83
N ALA A 15 63.55 -11.96 21.04
CA ALA A 15 62.79 -12.80 20.11
C ALA A 15 61.38 -12.20 19.95
N PHE A 16 61.05 -11.83 18.71
CA PHE A 16 59.71 -11.45 18.28
C PHE A 16 58.83 -12.69 18.25
N GLU A 17 57.68 -12.68 18.93
CA GLU A 17 56.60 -13.62 18.68
C GLU A 17 55.25 -12.91 18.53
N VAL A 18 54.52 -13.41 17.54
CA VAL A 18 53.33 -12.89 16.89
C VAL A 18 52.12 -12.91 17.84
N THR A 19 51.40 -11.80 17.95
CA THR A 19 50.12 -11.75 18.66
C THR A 19 49.03 -12.50 17.86
N ALA A 20 48.65 -13.66 18.37
CA ALA A 20 47.52 -14.44 17.86
C ALA A 20 46.19 -13.72 18.12
N GLN A 21 45.34 -13.68 17.08
CA GLN A 21 43.96 -13.21 17.14
C GLN A 21 43.13 -14.09 18.10
N THR A 22 42.33 -13.45 18.95
CA THR A 22 41.36 -14.11 19.84
C THR A 22 40.29 -14.84 19.03
N ALA A 23 40.17 -16.15 19.28
CA ALA A 23 39.14 -17.00 18.72
C ALA A 23 37.75 -16.57 19.21
N VAL A 24 36.79 -16.47 18.29
CA VAL A 24 35.37 -16.29 18.58
C VAL A 24 34.80 -17.67 18.92
N ASP A 25 34.27 -17.84 20.14
CA ASP A 25 33.61 -19.06 20.57
C ASP A 25 32.36 -19.32 19.73
N VAL A 26 32.41 -20.39 18.92
CA VAL A 26 31.26 -20.87 18.15
C VAL A 26 30.43 -21.78 19.06
N VAL A 27 29.32 -21.26 19.57
CA VAL A 27 28.33 -22.01 20.38
C VAL A 27 27.89 -23.26 19.61
N ARG A 28 27.96 -24.43 20.27
CA ARG A 28 27.73 -25.73 19.62
C ARG A 28 26.26 -25.89 19.21
N PRO A 29 25.95 -26.52 18.06
CA PRO A 29 24.57 -26.67 17.56
C PRO A 29 23.59 -27.33 18.54
N GLU A 30 24.10 -28.19 19.43
CA GLU A 30 23.31 -28.85 20.46
C GLU A 30 22.86 -27.91 21.59
N GLU A 31 23.66 -26.89 21.92
CA GLU A 31 23.31 -25.86 22.89
C GLU A 31 22.23 -24.94 22.32
N GLN A 32 22.36 -24.52 21.05
CA GLN A 32 21.31 -23.74 20.36
C GLN A 32 19.98 -24.50 20.27
N GLN A 33 20.00 -25.82 20.06
CA GLN A 33 18.77 -26.62 20.06
C GLN A 33 18.18 -26.80 21.46
N ARG A 34 19.00 -26.92 22.49
CA ARG A 34 18.54 -26.97 23.89
C ARG A 34 17.98 -25.63 24.35
N GLU A 35 18.61 -24.52 23.98
CA GLU A 35 18.13 -23.16 24.22
C GLU A 35 16.84 -22.91 23.46
N ARG A 36 16.74 -23.27 22.17
CA ARG A 36 15.48 -23.18 21.42
C ARG A 36 14.39 -24.04 22.04
N ARG A 37 14.70 -25.27 22.46
CA ARG A 37 13.74 -26.14 23.16
C ARG A 37 13.37 -25.59 24.54
N ALA A 38 14.30 -24.95 25.25
CA ALA A 38 14.04 -24.33 26.55
C ALA A 38 13.18 -23.07 26.39
N VAL A 39 13.46 -22.22 25.40
CA VAL A 39 12.66 -21.05 25.03
C VAL A 39 11.27 -21.48 24.57
N VAL A 40 11.14 -22.51 23.72
CA VAL A 40 9.84 -23.06 23.32
C VAL A 40 9.10 -23.65 24.51
N LYS A 41 9.78 -24.39 25.40
CA LYS A 41 9.15 -25.00 26.58
C LYS A 41 8.80 -23.97 27.64
N GLU A 42 9.55 -22.87 27.74
CA GLU A 42 9.26 -21.72 28.59
C GLU A 42 8.16 -20.86 27.99
N GLN A 43 8.09 -20.69 26.67
CA GLN A 43 6.97 -20.09 25.96
C GLN A 43 5.70 -20.95 26.09
N GLU A 44 5.79 -22.28 26.01
CA GLU A 44 4.68 -23.20 26.31
C GLU A 44 4.27 -23.15 27.79
N LYS A 45 5.23 -22.97 28.71
CA LYS A 45 4.95 -22.79 30.14
C LYS A 45 4.37 -21.41 30.44
N ARG A 46 4.79 -20.35 29.74
CA ARG A 46 4.25 -18.99 29.82
C ARG A 46 2.86 -18.92 29.19
N ALA A 47 2.64 -19.59 28.06
CA ALA A 47 1.32 -19.82 27.47
C ALA A 47 0.40 -20.66 28.38
N LYS A 48 0.95 -21.49 29.28
CA LYS A 48 0.19 -22.18 30.35
C LYS A 48 -0.02 -21.34 31.62
N HIS A 49 0.75 -20.28 31.85
CA HIS A 49 0.56 -19.31 32.93
C HIS A 49 -0.19 -18.06 32.48
N ALA A 50 -0.50 -17.95 31.19
CA ALA A 50 -1.49 -17.04 30.67
C ALA A 50 -2.75 -17.20 31.53
N SER A 51 -3.36 -16.08 31.91
CA SER A 51 -4.73 -16.05 32.38
C SER A 51 -5.53 -17.09 31.60
N ILE A 52 -6.09 -18.09 32.28
CA ILE A 52 -6.83 -19.14 31.58
C ILE A 52 -8.06 -18.43 30.99
N ILE A 53 -7.99 -18.06 29.72
CA ILE A 53 -9.11 -17.45 29.01
C ILE A 53 -10.01 -18.60 28.61
N GLU A 54 -11.19 -18.63 29.20
CA GLU A 54 -12.23 -19.62 28.95
C GLU A 54 -13.39 -18.95 28.19
N PHE A 55 -13.74 -19.50 27.02
CA PHE A 55 -14.91 -19.08 26.27
C PHE A 55 -16.09 -19.98 26.62
N ARG A 56 -17.25 -19.39 26.88
CA ARG A 56 -18.47 -20.13 27.21
C ARG A 56 -19.65 -19.63 26.38
N GLY A 57 -20.42 -20.54 25.79
CA GLY A 57 -21.62 -20.21 25.01
C GLY A 57 -21.38 -20.06 23.51
N GLN A 58 -20.14 -20.25 23.06
CA GLN A 58 -19.77 -20.43 21.65
C GLN A 58 -20.37 -21.72 21.08
N GLN A 59 -21.00 -21.60 19.92
CA GLN A 59 -21.56 -22.70 19.12
C GLN A 59 -21.15 -22.56 17.66
N ALA A 60 -21.08 -21.33 17.15
CA ALA A 60 -20.75 -21.03 15.77
C ALA A 60 -19.27 -21.21 15.42
N PHE A 61 -18.37 -21.01 16.38
CA PHE A 61 -16.92 -21.01 16.17
C PHE A 61 -16.21 -21.88 17.19
N GLN A 62 -15.12 -22.51 16.76
CA GLN A 62 -14.27 -23.28 17.64
C GLN A 62 -13.39 -22.35 18.50
N ASP A 63 -13.03 -22.82 19.69
CA ASP A 63 -12.15 -22.08 20.62
C ASP A 63 -10.86 -21.60 19.93
N LYS A 64 -10.24 -22.44 19.09
CA LYS A 64 -9.05 -22.09 18.32
C LYS A 64 -9.25 -20.87 17.41
N GLU A 65 -10.41 -20.76 16.77
CA GLU A 65 -10.73 -19.63 15.89
C GLU A 65 -10.90 -18.35 16.70
N LEU A 66 -11.59 -18.42 17.84
CA LEU A 66 -11.76 -17.28 18.75
C LEU A 66 -10.42 -16.80 19.32
N ARG A 67 -9.53 -17.72 19.71
CA ARG A 67 -8.17 -17.37 20.14
C ARG A 67 -7.35 -16.73 19.03
N SER A 68 -7.46 -17.25 17.80
CA SER A 68 -6.76 -16.66 16.66
C SER A 68 -7.26 -15.25 16.36
N ALA A 69 -8.56 -14.99 16.52
CA ALA A 69 -9.16 -13.68 16.32
C ALA A 69 -8.75 -12.66 17.39
N LEU A 70 -8.43 -13.12 18.60
CA LEU A 70 -8.05 -12.30 19.75
C LEU A 70 -6.54 -12.34 20.05
N LYS A 71 -5.72 -12.77 19.08
CA LYS A 71 -4.31 -13.09 19.33
C LYS A 71 -3.54 -11.93 19.95
N GLU A 72 -3.78 -10.71 19.47
CA GLU A 72 -3.06 -9.51 19.93
C GLU A 72 -3.52 -9.08 21.33
N GLU A 73 -4.81 -9.16 21.62
CA GLU A 73 -5.38 -8.87 22.93
C GLU A 73 -4.92 -9.89 23.98
N ILE A 74 -4.86 -11.17 23.59
CA ILE A 74 -4.33 -12.24 24.43
C ILE A 74 -2.84 -12.00 24.74
N ALA A 75 -2.03 -11.69 23.72
CA ALA A 75 -0.61 -11.37 23.91
C ALA A 75 -0.42 -10.18 24.86
N THR A 76 -1.26 -9.15 24.74
CA THR A 76 -1.23 -7.98 25.64
C THR A 76 -1.53 -8.38 27.10
N VAL A 77 -2.46 -9.30 27.33
CA VAL A 77 -2.72 -9.84 28.68
C VAL A 77 -1.56 -10.69 29.19
N GLU A 78 -0.91 -11.46 28.32
CA GLU A 78 0.27 -12.26 28.67
C GLU A 78 1.47 -11.40 29.06
N ASP A 79 1.73 -10.32 28.32
CA ASP A 79 2.89 -9.44 28.53
C ASP A 79 2.70 -8.50 29.73
N PHE A 80 1.49 -7.99 29.94
CA PHE A 80 1.22 -6.92 30.90
C PHE A 80 0.27 -7.32 32.04
N GLY A 81 -0.21 -8.56 32.05
CA GLY A 81 -1.14 -9.10 33.04
C GLY A 81 -2.61 -8.82 32.74
N LEU A 82 -3.52 -9.55 33.39
CA LEU A 82 -4.96 -9.36 33.27
C LEU A 82 -5.45 -8.23 34.16
N THR A 83 -6.21 -7.30 33.58
CA THR A 83 -6.89 -6.20 34.26
C THR A 83 -8.33 -6.11 33.77
N PRO A 84 -9.24 -5.44 34.50
CA PRO A 84 -10.61 -5.21 34.03
C PRO A 84 -10.66 -4.54 32.65
N ALA A 85 -9.77 -3.58 32.37
CA ALA A 85 -9.72 -2.91 31.07
C ALA A 85 -9.37 -3.88 29.92
N ARG A 86 -8.34 -4.72 30.09
CA ARG A 86 -7.96 -5.70 29.06
C ARG A 86 -8.99 -6.82 28.90
N ALA A 87 -9.69 -7.16 29.97
CA ALA A 87 -10.82 -8.10 29.92
C ALA A 87 -11.99 -7.52 29.11
N ASP A 88 -12.27 -6.21 29.29
CA ASP A 88 -13.27 -5.49 28.50
C ASP A 88 -12.86 -5.41 27.02
N ASP A 89 -11.59 -5.11 26.72
CA ASP A 89 -11.05 -5.12 25.36
C ASP A 89 -11.26 -6.49 24.69
N LEU A 90 -10.89 -7.59 25.36
CA LEU A 90 -11.11 -8.95 24.87
C LEU A 90 -12.60 -9.22 24.58
N ALA A 91 -13.50 -8.82 25.48
CA ALA A 91 -14.94 -8.97 25.28
C ALA A 91 -15.44 -8.14 24.08
N PHE A 92 -14.96 -6.89 23.95
CA PHE A 92 -15.28 -6.00 22.85
C PHE A 92 -14.82 -6.55 21.50
N PHE A 93 -13.54 -6.94 21.38
CA PHE A 93 -12.98 -7.46 20.14
C PHE A 93 -13.61 -8.81 19.76
N LEU A 94 -13.98 -9.63 20.74
CA LEU A 94 -14.73 -10.86 20.47
C LEU A 94 -16.11 -10.53 19.90
N ALA A 95 -16.83 -9.57 20.50
CA ALA A 95 -18.10 -9.11 19.95
C ALA A 95 -17.95 -8.48 18.56
N VAL A 96 -16.86 -7.77 18.27
CA VAL A 96 -16.53 -7.28 16.92
C VAL A 96 -16.33 -8.45 15.94
N PHE A 97 -15.58 -9.48 16.34
CA PHE A 97 -15.38 -10.67 15.52
C PHE A 97 -16.71 -11.34 15.16
N TYR A 98 -17.58 -11.59 16.14
CA TYR A 98 -18.91 -12.15 15.88
C TYR A 98 -19.76 -11.26 14.97
N ARG A 99 -19.79 -9.94 15.20
CA ARG A 99 -20.51 -8.98 14.34
C ARG A 99 -20.02 -9.00 12.89
N LYS A 100 -18.70 -9.15 12.67
CA LYS A 100 -18.10 -9.29 11.34
C LYS A 100 -18.51 -10.56 10.58
N HIS A 101 -19.10 -11.53 11.28
CA HIS A 101 -19.59 -12.79 10.71
C HIS A 101 -21.12 -12.89 10.64
N GLY A 102 -21.84 -11.81 10.97
CA GLY A 102 -23.30 -11.72 10.85
C GLY A 102 -24.07 -11.83 12.17
N TYR A 103 -23.38 -11.95 13.30
CA TYR A 103 -24.03 -12.03 14.62
C TYR A 103 -24.27 -10.63 15.19
N ALA A 104 -25.21 -9.89 14.60
CA ALA A 104 -25.48 -8.49 14.94
C ALA A 104 -25.98 -8.28 16.38
N LYS A 105 -26.60 -9.30 16.98
CA LYS A 105 -27.15 -9.27 18.35
C LYS A 105 -26.27 -10.00 19.38
N VAL A 106 -24.99 -10.24 19.06
CA VAL A 106 -24.05 -10.88 19.99
C VAL A 106 -23.88 -10.04 21.26
N ASN A 107 -23.82 -10.71 22.40
CA ASN A 107 -23.43 -10.11 23.68
C ASN A 107 -22.29 -10.93 24.27
N VAL A 108 -21.19 -10.26 24.62
CA VAL A 108 -20.05 -10.88 25.30
C VAL A 108 -19.86 -10.18 26.63
N ARG A 109 -19.86 -10.95 27.71
CA ARG A 109 -19.58 -10.45 29.06
C ARG A 109 -18.33 -11.12 29.59
N TYR A 110 -17.52 -10.40 30.34
CA TYR A 110 -16.35 -10.96 31.00
C TYR A 110 -16.55 -11.15 32.50
N VAL A 111 -15.90 -12.16 33.06
CA VAL A 111 -15.80 -12.41 34.50
C VAL A 111 -14.36 -12.75 34.83
N ILE A 112 -13.75 -12.02 35.77
CA ILE A 112 -12.42 -12.36 36.30
C ILE A 112 -12.63 -13.21 37.56
N GLU A 113 -12.22 -14.46 37.50
CA GLU A 113 -12.32 -15.43 38.60
C GLU A 113 -11.02 -15.49 39.42
N SER A 114 -11.11 -16.12 40.59
CA SER A 114 -9.96 -16.38 41.46
C SER A 114 -8.83 -17.10 40.70
N GLY A 115 -7.58 -16.72 40.97
CA GLY A 115 -6.42 -17.29 40.27
C GLY A 115 -6.16 -16.68 38.90
N ASN A 116 -6.64 -15.45 38.64
CA ASN A 116 -6.37 -14.69 37.43
C ASN A 116 -6.92 -15.34 36.14
N ARG A 117 -8.03 -16.08 36.28
CA ARG A 117 -8.75 -16.74 35.19
C ARG A 117 -9.79 -15.79 34.61
N LEU A 118 -9.83 -15.67 33.28
CA LEU A 118 -10.80 -14.83 32.58
C LEU A 118 -11.84 -15.72 31.90
N ARG A 119 -13.11 -15.56 32.25
CA ARG A 119 -14.20 -16.21 31.51
C ARG A 119 -14.93 -15.19 30.64
N LEU A 120 -15.10 -15.51 29.36
CA LEU A 120 -15.89 -14.74 28.39
C LEU A 120 -17.19 -15.50 28.12
N ASP A 121 -18.29 -15.02 28.67
CA ASP A 121 -19.64 -15.56 28.50
C ASP A 121 -20.28 -14.93 27.25
N ILE A 122 -20.52 -15.76 26.23
CA ILE A 122 -20.97 -15.38 24.88
C ILE A 122 -22.43 -15.77 24.71
N THR A 123 -23.25 -14.81 24.31
CA THR A 123 -24.60 -15.03 23.77
C THR A 123 -24.57 -14.63 22.29
N GLU A 124 -24.41 -15.60 21.39
CA GLU A 124 -24.18 -15.34 19.96
C GLU A 124 -25.36 -14.64 19.28
N GLY A 125 -26.59 -15.06 19.63
CA GLY A 125 -27.79 -14.66 18.89
C GLY A 125 -27.85 -15.29 17.50
N PRO A 126 -28.87 -14.96 16.69
CA PRO A 126 -28.98 -15.48 15.34
C PRO A 126 -27.94 -14.84 14.40
N ARG A 127 -27.46 -15.63 13.44
CA ARG A 127 -26.67 -15.12 12.31
C ARG A 127 -27.60 -14.49 11.29
N PHE A 128 -27.53 -13.18 11.15
CA PHE A 128 -28.35 -12.43 10.20
C PHE A 128 -27.77 -12.50 8.79
N MET A 129 -28.65 -12.72 7.82
CA MET A 129 -28.33 -12.71 6.39
C MET A 129 -28.91 -11.45 5.74
N LEU A 130 -28.18 -10.91 4.78
CA LEU A 130 -28.68 -9.82 3.94
C LEU A 130 -29.78 -10.38 3.02
N ASN A 131 -30.94 -9.73 3.02
CA ASN A 131 -32.08 -10.11 2.19
C ASN A 131 -32.27 -9.13 1.04
N LYS A 132 -33.02 -8.04 1.25
CA LYS A 132 -33.26 -7.03 0.22
C LYS A 132 -32.38 -5.80 0.45
N VAL A 133 -31.71 -5.35 -0.61
CA VAL A 133 -31.07 -4.04 -0.66
C VAL A 133 -31.86 -3.12 -1.56
N MET A 134 -32.17 -1.92 -1.08
CA MET A 134 -32.83 -0.88 -1.83
C MET A 134 -31.97 0.37 -1.80
N PHE A 135 -31.73 0.95 -2.98
CA PHE A 135 -31.18 2.28 -3.11
C PHE A 135 -32.35 3.23 -3.35
N ASP A 136 -32.43 4.30 -2.55
CA ASP A 136 -33.50 5.30 -2.67
C ASP A 136 -32.90 6.58 -3.25
N GLY A 137 -33.39 7.01 -4.40
CA GLY A 137 -32.86 8.18 -5.12
C GLY A 137 -31.85 7.89 -6.24
N ASN A 138 -31.47 6.61 -6.47
CA ASN A 138 -30.66 6.25 -7.64
C ASN A 138 -31.51 6.26 -8.92
N THR A 139 -31.31 7.25 -9.77
CA THR A 139 -32.04 7.42 -11.04
C THR A 139 -31.13 7.20 -12.24
N ARG A 140 -29.86 7.59 -12.14
CA ARG A 140 -28.88 7.50 -13.22
C ARG A 140 -28.08 6.20 -13.19
N GLU A 141 -27.81 5.68 -11.99
CA GLU A 141 -27.03 4.46 -11.82
C GLU A 141 -27.90 3.25 -11.44
N PRO A 142 -27.68 2.08 -12.09
CA PRO A 142 -28.49 0.89 -11.84
C PRO A 142 -28.17 0.28 -10.47
N ALA A 143 -29.23 -0.13 -9.75
CA ALA A 143 -29.14 -0.70 -8.40
C ALA A 143 -28.19 -1.91 -8.33
N ASP A 144 -28.16 -2.76 -9.35
CA ASP A 144 -27.28 -3.94 -9.39
C ASP A 144 -25.79 -3.55 -9.36
N LYS A 145 -25.42 -2.46 -10.05
CA LYS A 145 -24.05 -1.95 -10.03
C LYS A 145 -23.70 -1.39 -8.65
N LEU A 146 -24.62 -0.63 -8.05
CA LEU A 146 -24.43 -0.09 -6.70
C LEU A 146 -24.35 -1.18 -5.63
N PHE A 147 -25.14 -2.25 -5.79
CA PHE A 147 -25.13 -3.40 -4.91
C PHE A 147 -23.74 -4.03 -4.81
N GLU A 148 -23.06 -4.21 -5.94
CA GLU A 148 -21.70 -4.78 -5.98
C GLU A 148 -20.69 -3.96 -5.16
N TYR A 149 -20.79 -2.63 -5.17
CA TYR A 149 -19.96 -1.76 -4.32
C TYR A 149 -20.37 -1.81 -2.85
N LEU A 150 -21.67 -1.81 -2.57
CA LEU A 150 -22.20 -1.87 -1.20
C LEU A 150 -21.77 -3.14 -0.47
N VAL A 151 -21.82 -4.29 -1.14
CA VAL A 151 -21.48 -5.58 -0.52
C VAL A 151 -20.01 -5.96 -0.70
N GLY A 152 -19.21 -5.11 -1.36
CA GLY A 152 -17.78 -5.33 -1.59
C GLY A 152 -17.00 -5.74 -0.32
N PRO A 153 -17.07 -4.96 0.78
CA PRO A 153 -16.34 -5.28 2.02
C PRO A 153 -16.75 -6.63 2.63
N THR A 154 -18.02 -7.00 2.52
CA THR A 154 -18.50 -8.32 2.95
C THR A 154 -17.95 -9.40 2.03
N ARG A 155 -18.06 -9.22 0.70
CA ARG A 155 -17.61 -10.21 -0.30
C ARG A 155 -16.11 -10.46 -0.27
N GLU A 156 -15.28 -9.50 0.14
CA GLU A 156 -13.84 -9.73 0.29
C GLU A 156 -13.52 -10.82 1.33
N ARG A 157 -14.40 -11.02 2.31
CA ARG A 157 -14.25 -12.05 3.36
C ARG A 157 -14.89 -13.38 3.01
N TYR A 158 -15.70 -13.45 1.97
CA TYR A 158 -16.43 -14.65 1.56
C TYR A 158 -16.05 -15.05 0.13
N SER A 159 -16.38 -16.27 -0.26
CA SER A 159 -16.18 -16.70 -1.65
C SER A 159 -17.05 -15.87 -2.59
N ARG A 160 -16.53 -15.52 -3.77
CA ARG A 160 -17.31 -14.86 -4.84
C ARG A 160 -18.51 -15.68 -5.32
N LEU A 161 -18.51 -16.99 -5.04
CA LEU A 161 -19.60 -17.92 -5.38
C LEU A 161 -20.73 -17.93 -4.32
N GLU A 162 -20.50 -17.32 -3.15
CA GLU A 162 -21.48 -17.27 -2.07
C GLU A 162 -22.64 -16.35 -2.48
N LYS A 163 -23.80 -16.95 -2.76
CA LYS A 163 -24.97 -16.20 -3.24
C LYS A 163 -25.66 -15.40 -2.13
N ARG A 164 -25.49 -15.80 -0.87
CA ARG A 164 -26.21 -15.23 0.26
C ARG A 164 -25.21 -14.76 1.32
N LEU A 165 -25.12 -13.45 1.48
CA LEU A 165 -24.11 -12.82 2.33
C LEU A 165 -24.65 -12.59 3.75
N PRO A 166 -23.82 -12.71 4.79
CA PRO A 166 -24.22 -12.28 6.13
C PRO A 166 -24.38 -10.77 6.19
N PHE A 167 -25.31 -10.30 7.01
CA PHE A 167 -25.48 -8.88 7.28
C PHE A 167 -24.43 -8.41 8.29
N VAL A 168 -23.60 -7.45 7.90
CA VAL A 168 -22.60 -6.83 8.77
C VAL A 168 -22.77 -5.31 8.67
N ALA A 169 -23.29 -4.68 9.73
CA ALA A 169 -23.60 -3.25 9.71
C ALA A 169 -22.40 -2.37 9.32
N ALA A 170 -21.22 -2.65 9.89
CA ALA A 170 -19.99 -1.91 9.59
C ALA A 170 -19.58 -2.02 8.11
N ASP A 171 -19.82 -3.17 7.47
CA ASP A 171 -19.55 -3.33 6.04
C ASP A 171 -20.53 -2.54 5.19
N MET A 172 -21.79 -2.42 5.62
CA MET A 172 -22.78 -1.62 4.90
C MET A 172 -22.39 -0.13 4.96
N ASP A 173 -21.90 0.34 6.11
CA ASP A 173 -21.39 1.70 6.27
C ASP A 173 -20.15 1.95 5.38
N GLU A 174 -19.24 0.98 5.30
CA GLU A 174 -18.08 1.06 4.41
C GLU A 174 -18.48 0.98 2.93
N GLY A 175 -19.37 0.07 2.60
CA GLY A 175 -19.94 -0.11 1.27
C GLY A 175 -20.68 1.12 0.77
N ALA A 176 -21.40 1.83 1.63
CA ALA A 176 -22.05 3.10 1.29
C ALA A 176 -21.02 4.17 0.88
N LYS A 177 -19.85 4.20 1.53
CA LYS A 177 -18.74 5.08 1.13
C LYS A 177 -18.15 4.65 -0.23
N LEU A 178 -18.09 3.36 -0.52
CA LEU A 178 -17.67 2.86 -1.84
C LEU A 178 -18.66 3.25 -2.94
N VAL A 179 -19.97 3.14 -2.65
CA VAL A 179 -21.04 3.64 -3.53
C VAL A 179 -20.85 5.13 -3.80
N GLN A 180 -20.62 5.95 -2.76
CA GLN A 180 -20.37 7.38 -2.94
C GLN A 180 -19.14 7.66 -3.82
N ARG A 181 -18.02 6.97 -3.56
CA ARG A 181 -16.79 7.09 -4.39
C ARG A 181 -17.04 6.69 -5.84
N PHE A 182 -17.86 5.67 -6.07
CA PHE A 182 -18.26 5.25 -7.39
C PHE A 182 -19.03 6.36 -8.13
N TYR A 183 -20.03 6.97 -7.50
CA TYR A 183 -20.75 8.13 -8.09
C TYR A 183 -19.81 9.29 -8.41
N VAL A 184 -18.89 9.63 -7.49
CA VAL A 184 -17.87 10.67 -7.76
C VAL A 184 -17.03 10.30 -8.99
N ALA A 185 -16.63 9.04 -9.15
CA ALA A 185 -15.88 8.58 -10.32
C ALA A 185 -16.68 8.64 -11.64
N GLU A 186 -18.00 8.55 -11.56
CA GLU A 186 -18.95 8.74 -12.66
C GLU A 186 -19.37 10.23 -12.85
N GLY A 187 -18.72 11.15 -12.16
CA GLY A 187 -18.86 12.60 -12.35
C GLY A 187 -19.99 13.26 -11.55
N PHE A 188 -20.54 12.58 -10.56
CA PHE A 188 -21.49 13.17 -9.62
C PHE A 188 -20.72 13.77 -8.43
N LEU A 189 -20.26 15.01 -8.59
CA LEU A 189 -19.37 15.66 -7.59
C LEU A 189 -20.12 16.02 -6.30
N ASP A 190 -21.41 16.31 -6.41
CA ASP A 190 -22.27 16.78 -5.31
C ASP A 190 -23.02 15.61 -4.64
N VAL A 191 -22.63 14.35 -4.92
CA VAL A 191 -23.34 13.18 -4.43
C VAL A 191 -23.23 13.04 -2.91
N VAL A 192 -24.36 12.75 -2.28
CA VAL A 192 -24.44 12.39 -0.86
C VAL A 192 -25.08 11.02 -0.74
N VAL A 193 -24.41 10.11 -0.04
CA VAL A 193 -24.95 8.79 0.32
C VAL A 193 -25.10 8.77 1.83
N ASP A 194 -26.34 8.67 2.30
CA ASP A 194 -26.64 8.65 3.73
C ASP A 194 -26.28 7.30 4.36
N PRO A 195 -26.08 7.24 5.69
CA PRO A 195 -25.90 6.00 6.40
C PRO A 195 -27.02 4.98 6.10
N PRO A 196 -26.67 3.72 5.78
CA PRO A 196 -27.66 2.68 5.51
C PRO A 196 -28.61 2.45 6.69
N ARG A 197 -29.90 2.31 6.38
CA ARG A 197 -30.95 1.99 7.35
C ARG A 197 -31.24 0.50 7.27
N SER A 198 -31.05 -0.22 8.37
CA SER A 198 -31.32 -1.65 8.45
C SER A 198 -32.65 -1.94 9.17
N LYS A 199 -33.44 -2.85 8.60
CA LYS A 199 -34.69 -3.34 9.17
C LYS A 199 -34.56 -4.84 9.40
N PHE A 200 -34.58 -5.24 10.67
CA PHE A 200 -34.59 -6.64 11.08
C PHE A 200 -36.00 -7.19 10.94
N GLU A 201 -36.17 -8.27 10.20
CA GLU A 201 -37.45 -8.97 10.12
C GLU A 201 -37.69 -9.73 11.44
N GLY A 202 -38.88 -9.60 12.03
CA GLY A 202 -39.09 -9.96 13.44
C GLY A 202 -38.78 -11.42 13.79
N GLN A 203 -39.20 -12.37 12.95
CA GLN A 203 -39.02 -13.81 13.18
C GLN A 203 -37.96 -14.45 12.26
N SER A 204 -37.54 -13.77 11.19
CA SER A 204 -36.56 -14.28 10.23
C SER A 204 -35.16 -13.74 10.56
N PRO A 205 -34.08 -14.53 10.44
CA PRO A 205 -32.71 -14.05 10.55
C PRO A 205 -32.28 -13.29 9.28
N GLU A 206 -33.14 -12.39 8.81
CA GLU A 206 -32.97 -11.62 7.59
C GLU A 206 -33.04 -10.12 7.88
N VAL A 207 -32.24 -9.37 7.12
CA VAL A 207 -32.13 -7.92 7.26
C VAL A 207 -32.28 -7.27 5.89
N ASP A 208 -33.25 -6.38 5.81
CA ASP A 208 -33.39 -5.48 4.66
C ASP A 208 -32.59 -4.21 4.92
N VAL A 209 -31.92 -3.70 3.89
CA VAL A 209 -31.08 -2.51 3.95
C VAL A 209 -31.57 -1.49 2.93
N VAL A 210 -31.80 -0.26 3.38
CA VAL A 210 -32.11 0.88 2.52
C VAL A 210 -30.94 1.86 2.57
N VAL A 211 -30.43 2.25 1.40
CA VAL A 211 -29.34 3.21 1.25
C VAL A 211 -29.89 4.45 0.54
N PRO A 212 -30.16 5.55 1.27
CA PRO A 212 -30.61 6.80 0.66
C PRO A 212 -29.47 7.49 -0.09
N ILE A 213 -29.75 7.98 -1.28
CA ILE A 213 -28.80 8.63 -2.19
C ILE A 213 -29.40 9.92 -2.73
N HIS A 214 -28.63 10.99 -2.62
CA HIS A 214 -28.85 12.23 -3.33
C HIS A 214 -27.79 12.34 -4.42
N GLU A 215 -28.13 11.94 -5.66
CA GLU A 215 -27.16 11.85 -6.77
C GLU A 215 -26.52 13.20 -7.11
N GLY A 216 -27.29 14.28 -7.01
CA GLY A 216 -26.85 15.60 -7.43
C GLY A 216 -26.74 15.70 -8.97
N ARG A 217 -25.89 16.62 -9.44
CA ARG A 217 -25.66 16.84 -10.88
C ARG A 217 -24.49 15.99 -11.36
N GLN A 218 -24.64 15.43 -12.55
CA GLN A 218 -23.52 14.80 -13.26
C GLN A 218 -22.78 15.84 -14.10
N TYR A 219 -21.47 15.89 -13.96
CA TYR A 219 -20.60 16.83 -14.65
C TYR A 219 -19.86 16.15 -15.81
N PHE A 220 -19.67 16.90 -16.90
CA PHE A 220 -18.95 16.51 -18.10
C PHE A 220 -17.96 17.59 -18.50
N PHE A 221 -16.94 17.24 -19.28
CA PHE A 221 -16.02 18.22 -19.83
C PHE A 221 -16.74 19.16 -20.81
N GLY A 222 -16.60 20.47 -20.60
CA GLY A 222 -17.14 21.53 -21.44
C GLY A 222 -16.11 22.07 -22.42
N HIS A 223 -16.06 23.41 -22.52
CA HIS A 223 -15.08 24.09 -23.34
C HIS A 223 -13.67 23.90 -22.77
N ILE A 224 -12.72 23.53 -23.64
CA ILE A 224 -11.31 23.34 -23.27
C ILE A 224 -10.52 24.47 -23.90
N ALA A 225 -9.98 25.35 -23.08
CA ALA A 225 -9.17 26.47 -23.50
C ALA A 225 -7.69 26.16 -23.29
N PHE A 226 -6.88 26.35 -24.33
CA PHE A 226 -5.42 26.27 -24.24
C PHE A 226 -4.84 27.68 -24.27
N SER A 227 -3.92 27.97 -23.36
CA SER A 227 -3.22 29.26 -23.30
C SER A 227 -1.73 29.07 -22.99
N GLY A 228 -0.98 30.18 -23.02
CA GLY A 228 0.48 30.19 -22.88
C GLY A 228 1.19 30.13 -24.23
N GLN A 229 2.44 29.65 -24.22
CA GLN A 229 3.30 29.58 -25.41
C GLN A 229 3.18 28.21 -26.08
N THR A 230 1.97 27.84 -26.51
CA THR A 230 1.74 26.52 -27.10
C THR A 230 2.47 26.39 -28.43
N VAL A 231 3.41 25.44 -28.54
CA VAL A 231 4.08 25.09 -29.82
C VAL A 231 3.16 24.32 -30.77
N TYR A 232 2.18 23.58 -30.23
CA TYR A 232 1.24 22.77 -31.02
C TYR A 232 -0.17 23.38 -30.98
N GLY A 233 -0.92 23.20 -32.07
CA GLY A 233 -2.29 23.68 -32.17
C GLY A 233 -3.25 22.97 -31.19
N ALA A 234 -4.34 23.66 -30.84
CA ALA A 234 -5.33 23.17 -29.87
C ALA A 234 -5.92 21.80 -30.24
N GLU A 235 -6.14 21.52 -31.53
CA GLU A 235 -6.66 20.23 -31.99
C GLU A 235 -5.70 19.08 -31.70
N ALA A 236 -4.40 19.27 -31.97
CA ALA A 236 -3.38 18.25 -31.70
C ALA A 236 -3.26 17.97 -30.20
N LEU A 237 -3.31 19.01 -29.37
CA LEU A 237 -3.28 18.89 -27.91
C LEU A 237 -4.54 18.20 -27.38
N ARG A 238 -5.72 18.59 -27.87
CA ARG A 238 -6.98 17.95 -27.52
C ARG A 238 -7.00 16.47 -27.89
N GLY A 239 -6.40 16.11 -29.02
CA GLY A 239 -6.25 14.71 -29.45
C GLY A 239 -5.48 13.84 -28.45
N GLN A 240 -4.55 14.40 -27.68
CA GLN A 240 -3.78 13.64 -26.67
C GLN A 240 -4.58 13.32 -25.40
N ILE A 241 -5.71 13.98 -25.19
CA ILE A 241 -6.55 13.86 -23.99
C ILE A 241 -8.00 13.50 -24.30
N VAL A 242 -8.32 13.18 -25.56
CA VAL A 242 -9.70 12.98 -26.03
C VAL A 242 -10.43 11.87 -25.26
N ASP A 243 -9.73 10.80 -24.88
CA ASP A 243 -10.30 9.68 -24.12
C ASP A 243 -10.66 10.06 -22.68
N LEU A 244 -9.96 11.05 -22.09
CA LEU A 244 -10.36 11.64 -20.81
C LEU A 244 -11.61 12.50 -20.97
N LEU A 245 -11.64 13.33 -22.03
CA LEU A 245 -12.71 14.28 -22.28
C LEU A 245 -14.05 13.62 -22.65
N GLN A 246 -14.03 12.37 -23.14
CA GLN A 246 -15.23 11.59 -23.43
C GLN A 246 -15.88 10.95 -22.19
N ARG A 247 -15.20 10.99 -21.05
CA ARG A 247 -15.71 10.48 -19.77
C ARG A 247 -16.36 11.62 -18.97
N PRO A 248 -17.14 11.31 -17.93
CA PRO A 248 -17.61 12.32 -16.99
C PRO A 248 -16.45 13.12 -16.41
N TYR A 249 -16.70 14.39 -16.11
CA TYR A 249 -15.73 15.26 -15.46
C TYR A 249 -15.46 14.78 -14.04
N THR A 250 -14.17 14.70 -13.67
CA THR A 250 -13.73 14.56 -12.28
C THR A 250 -12.40 15.30 -12.11
N ASP A 251 -12.11 15.76 -10.90
CA ASP A 251 -10.85 16.45 -10.62
C ASP A 251 -9.64 15.55 -10.90
N VAL A 252 -9.74 14.25 -10.57
CA VAL A 252 -8.71 13.25 -10.91
C VAL A 252 -8.43 13.19 -12.42
N ARG A 253 -9.45 13.32 -13.28
CA ARG A 253 -9.24 13.34 -14.74
C ARG A 253 -8.64 14.66 -15.21
N VAL A 254 -8.91 15.77 -14.53
CA VAL A 254 -8.24 17.05 -14.80
C VAL A 254 -6.77 16.99 -14.42
N GLU A 255 -6.43 16.41 -13.27
CA GLU A 255 -5.04 16.19 -12.82
C GLU A 255 -4.23 15.29 -13.76
N ASP A 256 -4.90 14.40 -14.49
CA ASP A 256 -4.28 13.53 -15.48
C ASP A 256 -3.93 14.27 -16.80
N ILE A 257 -4.57 15.40 -17.11
CA ILE A 257 -4.33 16.18 -18.33
C ILE A 257 -2.89 16.69 -18.39
N PRO A 258 -2.35 17.39 -17.37
CA PRO A 258 -0.95 17.81 -17.34
C PRO A 258 0.03 16.69 -17.61
N ARG A 259 -0.17 15.53 -16.98
CA ARG A 259 0.70 14.37 -17.15
C ARG A 259 0.79 13.92 -18.61
N ARG A 260 -0.35 13.85 -19.31
CA ARG A 260 -0.40 13.45 -20.72
C ARG A 260 0.25 14.46 -21.65
N LEU A 261 -0.06 15.74 -21.47
CA LEU A 261 0.49 16.80 -22.30
C LEU A 261 2.00 16.97 -22.03
N GLN A 262 2.45 16.93 -20.78
CA GLN A 262 3.89 16.93 -20.47
C GLN A 262 4.61 15.75 -21.12
N ALA A 263 4.05 14.54 -21.09
CA ALA A 263 4.64 13.40 -21.78
C ALA A 263 4.76 13.64 -23.29
N TYR A 264 3.69 14.16 -23.92
CA TYR A 264 3.67 14.51 -25.34
C TYR A 264 4.77 15.52 -25.74
N TYR A 265 4.97 16.56 -24.92
CA TYR A 265 6.02 17.56 -25.11
C TYR A 265 7.42 17.00 -24.81
N LYS A 266 7.60 16.27 -23.71
CA LYS A 266 8.90 15.68 -23.33
C LYS A 266 9.43 14.69 -24.36
N ALA A 267 8.55 13.90 -24.98
CA ALA A 267 8.91 13.01 -26.08
C ALA A 267 9.48 13.74 -27.31
N ARG A 268 9.32 15.07 -27.38
CA ARG A 268 9.79 15.95 -28.46
C ARG A 268 10.88 16.93 -27.99
N GLY A 269 11.50 16.67 -26.84
CA GLY A 269 12.65 17.43 -26.34
C GLY A 269 12.34 18.54 -25.35
N TYR A 270 11.09 18.84 -25.07
CA TYR A 270 10.71 19.87 -24.10
C TYR A 270 10.81 19.32 -22.68
N TYR A 271 12.04 19.21 -22.16
CA TYR A 271 12.30 18.61 -20.85
C TYR A 271 11.67 19.39 -19.69
N ASP A 272 11.75 20.72 -19.75
CA ASP A 272 11.25 21.64 -18.71
C ASP A 272 9.77 22.03 -18.87
N VAL A 273 9.03 21.33 -19.73
CA VAL A 273 7.62 21.66 -19.98
C VAL A 273 6.81 21.67 -18.69
N LYS A 274 6.11 22.77 -18.46
CA LYS A 274 5.11 22.93 -17.42
C LYS A 274 3.73 22.96 -18.06
N VAL A 275 2.83 22.17 -17.50
CA VAL A 275 1.42 22.16 -17.87
C VAL A 275 0.63 22.24 -16.58
N GLU A 276 -0.33 23.15 -16.56
CA GLU A 276 -1.30 23.30 -15.48
C GLU A 276 -2.69 23.18 -16.10
N ALA A 277 -3.59 22.47 -15.42
CA ALA A 277 -4.97 22.32 -15.85
C ALA A 277 -5.88 22.63 -14.67
N THR A 278 -6.87 23.48 -14.89
CA THR A 278 -7.83 23.91 -13.87
C THR A 278 -9.22 23.75 -14.44
N GLY A 279 -10.06 22.94 -13.78
CA GLY A 279 -11.49 22.91 -14.02
C GLY A 279 -12.20 23.89 -13.09
N ALA A 280 -13.29 24.50 -13.55
CA ALA A 280 -14.13 25.39 -12.75
C ALA A 280 -15.58 24.86 -12.69
N PRO A 281 -15.89 23.85 -11.86
CA PRO A 281 -17.23 23.27 -11.75
C PRO A 281 -18.32 24.28 -11.40
N GLU A 282 -17.97 25.34 -10.68
CA GLU A 282 -18.83 26.46 -10.33
C GLU A 282 -19.27 27.30 -11.54
N GLU A 283 -18.49 27.31 -12.61
CA GLU A 283 -18.80 27.98 -13.89
C GLU A 283 -19.52 27.05 -14.88
N ALA A 284 -19.91 25.84 -14.45
CA ALA A 284 -20.49 24.85 -15.35
C ALA A 284 -21.86 25.29 -15.91
N VAL A 285 -21.99 25.22 -17.23
CA VAL A 285 -23.26 25.47 -17.93
C VAL A 285 -23.86 24.13 -18.36
N ASN A 286 -25.08 23.82 -17.89
CA ASN A 286 -25.76 22.54 -18.17
C ASN A 286 -24.90 21.31 -17.81
N GLY A 287 -24.20 21.36 -16.68
CA GLY A 287 -23.31 20.29 -16.21
C GLY A 287 -22.00 20.16 -17.01
N ARG A 288 -21.70 21.09 -17.93
CA ARG A 288 -20.44 21.10 -18.67
C ARG A 288 -19.44 22.06 -18.03
N VAL A 289 -18.37 21.49 -17.47
CA VAL A 289 -17.33 22.22 -16.74
C VAL A 289 -16.29 22.76 -17.72
N PRO A 290 -16.06 24.09 -17.80
CA PRO A 290 -14.95 24.63 -18.57
C PRO A 290 -13.62 24.23 -17.93
N VAL A 291 -12.61 23.94 -18.76
CA VAL A 291 -11.26 23.62 -18.30
C VAL A 291 -10.26 24.51 -19.02
N GLN A 292 -9.43 25.20 -18.23
CA GLN A 292 -8.32 26.00 -18.71
C GLN A 292 -7.03 25.19 -18.58
N ILE A 293 -6.26 25.11 -19.67
CA ILE A 293 -4.96 24.46 -19.71
C ILE A 293 -3.92 25.50 -20.08
N VAL A 294 -2.93 25.71 -19.21
CA VAL A 294 -1.82 26.65 -19.43
C VAL A 294 -0.56 25.84 -19.70
N ILE A 295 0.11 26.13 -20.81
CA ILE A 295 1.31 25.40 -21.24
C ILE A 295 2.49 26.35 -21.40
N SER A 296 3.59 25.99 -20.74
CA SER A 296 4.91 26.60 -20.91
C SER A 296 5.91 25.52 -21.34
N PRO A 297 6.22 25.41 -22.63
CA PRO A 297 7.04 24.32 -23.17
C PRO A 297 8.51 24.39 -22.72
N GLY A 298 9.05 25.60 -22.54
CA GLY A 298 10.49 25.80 -22.38
C GLY A 298 11.27 25.52 -23.67
N PRO A 299 12.61 25.49 -23.59
CA PRO A 299 13.47 25.21 -24.74
C PRO A 299 13.51 23.72 -25.08
N VAL A 300 13.96 23.40 -26.30
CA VAL A 300 14.21 22.02 -26.73
C VAL A 300 15.58 21.59 -26.24
N TYR A 301 15.61 20.51 -25.45
CA TYR A 301 16.82 19.93 -24.92
C TYR A 301 17.39 18.83 -25.83
N HIS A 302 18.72 18.73 -25.85
CA HIS A 302 19.45 17.68 -26.56
C HIS A 302 20.35 16.90 -25.59
N PHE A 303 20.69 15.66 -25.91
CA PHE A 303 21.60 14.87 -25.08
C PHE A 303 23.04 15.43 -25.18
N ASP A 304 23.71 15.69 -24.05
CA ASP A 304 25.14 16.01 -24.01
C ASP A 304 25.99 14.73 -23.99
N GLY A 305 25.89 14.00 -22.90
CA GLY A 305 26.78 12.88 -22.59
C GLY A 305 26.28 12.15 -21.36
N VAL A 306 27.10 11.24 -20.83
CA VAL A 306 26.71 10.44 -19.67
C VAL A 306 27.82 10.40 -18.62
N THR A 307 27.43 10.39 -17.35
CA THR A 307 28.27 10.06 -16.21
C THR A 307 27.86 8.66 -15.74
N VAL A 308 28.82 7.79 -15.42
CA VAL A 308 28.52 6.42 -14.96
C VAL A 308 29.19 6.18 -13.62
N ASN A 309 28.39 5.84 -12.60
CA ASN A 309 28.81 5.59 -11.23
C ASN A 309 28.23 4.25 -10.72
N GLY A 310 28.83 3.69 -9.66
CA GLY A 310 28.35 2.49 -8.96
C GLY A 310 28.84 1.15 -9.52
N LEU A 311 29.56 1.16 -10.65
CA LEU A 311 30.20 -0.03 -11.22
C LEU A 311 31.47 -0.39 -10.47
N GLN A 312 31.67 -1.68 -10.20
CA GLN A 312 32.83 -2.23 -9.50
C GLN A 312 33.59 -3.25 -10.36
N ARG A 313 32.88 -4.11 -11.11
CA ARG A 313 33.48 -5.14 -11.97
C ARG A 313 33.36 -4.78 -13.45
N LEU A 314 32.27 -4.14 -13.86
CA LEU A 314 32.07 -3.71 -15.25
C LEU A 314 32.84 -2.42 -15.53
N HIS A 315 33.53 -2.39 -16.66
CA HIS A 315 34.20 -1.17 -17.08
C HIS A 315 33.16 -0.08 -17.45
N PRO A 316 33.26 1.18 -16.95
CA PRO A 316 32.28 2.24 -17.21
C PRO A 316 31.97 2.51 -18.69
N SER A 317 32.97 2.31 -19.56
CA SER A 317 32.79 2.45 -21.02
C SER A 317 31.78 1.45 -21.60
N PHE A 318 31.52 0.32 -20.94
CA PHE A 318 30.46 -0.61 -21.34
C PHE A 318 29.12 0.13 -21.37
N VAL A 319 28.74 0.80 -20.27
CA VAL A 319 27.51 1.58 -20.21
C VAL A 319 27.61 2.80 -21.12
N ALA A 320 28.68 3.58 -21.02
CA ALA A 320 28.79 4.87 -21.72
C ALA A 320 28.69 4.75 -23.26
N LYS A 321 29.32 3.73 -23.87
CA LYS A 321 29.29 3.51 -25.32
C LYS A 321 27.88 3.32 -25.90
N ARG A 322 26.92 2.88 -25.09
CA ARG A 322 25.52 2.65 -25.51
C ARG A 322 24.73 3.95 -25.65
N PHE A 323 25.23 5.05 -25.09
CA PHE A 323 24.60 6.37 -25.16
C PHE A 323 25.34 7.33 -26.09
N THR A 324 26.56 7.01 -26.55
CA THR A 324 27.37 7.90 -27.40
C THR A 324 26.64 8.36 -28.67
N ARG A 325 25.84 7.49 -29.29
CA ARG A 325 25.05 7.82 -30.50
C ARG A 325 23.85 8.74 -30.23
N LEU A 326 23.55 9.05 -28.97
CA LEU A 326 22.48 9.98 -28.60
C LEU A 326 22.97 11.42 -28.51
N ARG A 327 24.27 11.65 -28.31
CA ARG A 327 24.84 13.00 -28.20
C ARG A 327 24.40 13.90 -29.36
N GLY A 328 23.91 15.09 -29.02
CA GLY A 328 23.38 16.09 -29.94
C GLY A 328 21.97 15.80 -30.46
N LYS A 329 21.40 14.60 -30.24
CA LYS A 329 20.01 14.31 -30.60
C LYS A 329 19.05 14.94 -29.60
N THR A 330 17.86 15.27 -30.07
CA THR A 330 16.76 15.75 -29.23
C THR A 330 16.45 14.75 -28.13
N TYR A 331 16.27 15.28 -26.92
CA TYR A 331 15.90 14.48 -25.76
C TYR A 331 14.53 13.82 -25.96
N SER A 332 14.41 12.57 -25.53
CA SER A 332 13.11 11.91 -25.37
C SER A 332 13.21 10.88 -24.23
N PRO A 333 12.24 10.84 -23.29
CA PRO A 333 12.18 9.80 -22.26
C PRO A 333 12.08 8.38 -22.84
N ASP A 334 11.41 8.21 -23.99
CA ASP A 334 11.19 6.90 -24.61
C ASP A 334 12.51 6.25 -25.03
N VAL A 335 13.44 7.06 -25.54
CA VAL A 335 14.79 6.62 -25.91
C VAL A 335 15.57 6.16 -24.68
N LEU A 336 15.38 6.83 -23.53
CA LEU A 336 16.04 6.42 -22.28
C LEU A 336 15.47 5.13 -21.72
N ASP A 337 14.14 4.97 -21.77
CA ASP A 337 13.48 3.74 -21.34
C ASP A 337 13.90 2.53 -22.19
N GLU A 338 14.03 2.70 -23.52
CA GLU A 338 14.58 1.66 -24.41
C GLU A 338 16.00 1.25 -23.99
N ARG A 339 16.86 2.24 -23.71
CA ARG A 339 18.25 2.00 -23.27
C ARG A 339 18.32 1.32 -21.92
N PHE A 340 17.49 1.76 -20.97
CA PHE A 340 17.33 1.15 -19.65
C PHE A 340 16.94 -0.32 -19.78
N ARG A 341 15.86 -0.63 -20.50
CA ARG A 341 15.39 -2.01 -20.71
C ARG A 341 16.44 -2.89 -21.38
N THR A 342 17.14 -2.35 -22.38
CA THR A 342 18.22 -3.06 -23.07
C THR A 342 19.35 -3.44 -22.12
N LEU A 343 19.76 -2.53 -21.23
CA LEU A 343 20.77 -2.78 -20.22
C LEU A 343 20.29 -3.78 -19.16
N MET A 344 19.09 -3.61 -18.62
CA MET A 344 18.52 -4.53 -17.63
C MET A 344 18.38 -5.96 -18.19
N LYS A 345 18.00 -6.10 -19.46
CA LYS A 345 17.86 -7.41 -20.13
C LYS A 345 19.17 -8.19 -20.22
N THR A 346 20.33 -7.55 -20.11
CA THR A 346 21.63 -8.26 -20.06
C THR A 346 21.79 -9.14 -18.82
N GLY A 347 21.01 -8.89 -17.76
CA GLY A 347 21.15 -9.56 -16.47
C GLY A 347 22.41 -9.16 -15.69
N LEU A 348 23.13 -8.12 -16.15
CA LEU A 348 24.36 -7.64 -15.53
C LEU A 348 24.12 -6.64 -14.39
N PHE A 349 22.89 -6.15 -14.21
CA PHE A 349 22.52 -5.13 -13.24
C PHE A 349 21.35 -5.62 -12.39
N ASN A 350 21.45 -5.46 -11.07
CA ASN A 350 20.34 -5.61 -10.13
C ASN A 350 19.47 -4.35 -10.13
N LEU A 351 20.13 -3.19 -10.14
CA LEU A 351 19.50 -1.88 -10.13
C LEU A 351 20.22 -0.99 -11.15
N LEU A 352 19.45 -0.23 -11.92
CA LEU A 352 19.97 0.78 -12.83
C LEU A 352 19.08 2.02 -12.73
N GLN A 353 19.69 3.18 -12.58
CA GLN A 353 18.99 4.47 -12.54
C GLN A 353 19.64 5.37 -13.59
N ILE A 354 18.81 5.99 -14.43
CA ILE A 354 19.24 6.95 -15.45
C ILE A 354 18.52 8.26 -15.17
N LYS A 355 19.26 9.28 -14.75
CA LYS A 355 18.71 10.59 -14.41
C LYS A 355 19.21 11.65 -15.40
N PRO A 356 18.32 12.29 -16.19
CA PRO A 356 18.69 13.47 -16.96
C PRO A 356 18.96 14.66 -16.03
N VAL A 357 20.07 15.35 -16.23
CA VAL A 357 20.49 16.53 -15.49
C VAL A 357 20.76 17.67 -16.48
N PRO A 358 20.04 18.79 -16.38
CA PRO A 358 20.30 19.98 -17.18
C PRO A 358 21.73 20.49 -17.01
N VAL A 359 22.38 20.80 -18.14
CA VAL A 359 23.65 21.52 -18.22
C VAL A 359 23.49 22.68 -19.21
N ASP A 360 24.50 23.56 -19.26
CA ASP A 360 24.46 24.76 -20.11
C ASP A 360 24.16 24.45 -21.59
N GLY A 361 23.51 25.40 -22.26
CA GLY A 361 23.19 25.30 -23.68
C GLY A 361 21.99 24.40 -24.00
N HIS A 362 21.06 24.23 -23.06
CA HIS A 362 19.88 23.35 -23.21
C HIS A 362 20.28 21.90 -23.52
N LEU A 363 21.30 21.42 -22.82
CA LEU A 363 21.72 20.04 -22.94
C LEU A 363 21.37 19.26 -21.67
N LEU A 364 21.19 17.94 -21.83
CA LEU A 364 20.98 17.01 -20.73
C LEU A 364 22.12 16.02 -20.66
N ARG A 365 22.84 16.04 -19.54
CA ARG A 365 23.75 14.96 -19.17
C ARG A 365 22.97 13.86 -18.48
N LEU A 366 23.23 12.61 -18.83
CA LEU A 366 22.59 11.48 -18.17
C LEU A 366 23.51 10.97 -17.06
N ASP A 367 23.10 11.15 -15.82
CA ASP A 367 23.77 10.55 -14.67
C ASP A 367 23.21 9.15 -14.47
N ILE A 368 24.08 8.16 -14.68
CA ILE A 368 23.76 6.74 -14.61
C ILE A 368 24.38 6.17 -13.33
N SER A 369 23.53 5.65 -12.45
CA SER A 369 23.94 4.89 -11.27
C SER A 369 23.52 3.44 -11.45
N ALA A 370 24.42 2.50 -11.17
CA ALA A 370 24.14 1.07 -11.33
C ALA A 370 24.64 0.26 -10.13
N GLU A 371 23.89 -0.78 -9.78
CA GLU A 371 24.32 -1.88 -8.92
C GLU A 371 24.42 -3.15 -9.76
N GLU A 372 25.60 -3.75 -9.79
CA GLU A 372 25.87 -4.92 -10.62
C GLU A 372 25.29 -6.21 -10.02
N ALA A 373 24.71 -7.05 -10.88
CA ALA A 373 24.21 -8.36 -10.47
C ALA A 373 25.34 -9.32 -10.07
N LYS A 374 25.10 -10.24 -9.13
CA LYS A 374 26.10 -11.26 -8.77
C LYS A 374 26.51 -12.07 -10.01
N SER A 375 27.79 -12.39 -10.10
CA SER A 375 28.31 -13.20 -11.20
C SER A 375 27.58 -14.55 -11.24
N LYS A 376 27.09 -14.94 -12.42
CA LYS A 376 26.58 -16.29 -12.66
C LYS A 376 27.74 -17.14 -13.15
N GLU A 377 28.25 -18.01 -12.29
CA GLU A 377 29.23 -19.03 -12.69
C GLU A 377 28.48 -20.24 -13.24
N PHE A 378 28.83 -20.65 -14.46
CA PHE A 378 28.38 -21.92 -15.03
C PHE A 378 29.54 -22.91 -14.90
N GLY A 379 29.39 -23.86 -13.98
CA GLY A 379 30.26 -25.04 -13.94
C GLY A 379 29.80 -26.03 -15.01
N PHE A 380 30.69 -26.39 -15.93
CA PHE A 380 30.51 -27.58 -16.76
C PHE A 380 31.08 -28.76 -15.98
N TRP A 381 30.23 -29.73 -15.60
CA TRP A 381 30.65 -30.97 -14.93
C TRP A 381 31.14 -32.01 -15.93
#